data_AF-A0A354FD88-F1
#
_entry.id   AF-A0A354FD88-F1
#
_cell.length_a   1.000
_cell.length_b   1.000
_cell.length_c   1.000
_cell.angle_alpha   90.00
_cell.angle_beta   90.00
_cell.angle_gamma   90.00
#
_symmetry.space_group_name_H-M   'P 1'
#
loop_
_entity.id
_entity.type
_entity.pdbx_description
1 polymer ?
#
loop_
_entity_poly.entity_id
_entity_poly.type
_entity_poly.pdbx_seq_one_letter_code
_entity_poly.pdbx_strand_id
1 'polypeptide(L)'
;MSGGCNNEQEAQNIAHKQIKRNEIKSRITALYQVLGEIYGSEKLVLRASKLGVLKQIRSNRLGEQVLALQKLVNGDPTLGKPPRMAEIPQILDELEDDLSQIVARHLVEEDLERKIAEKLQERQEQYLDDMKVQVLKEKGTPENAATLKKLAVFEKLKQTSLNTSVSEILRPQSVTEIIGQDRALKSLIAKLAAPYPQHILLYGPPGVGKTSAARIALRQVKGMLESPFTDDAPLIEVDGTTLRWDPRDITNPLLGSVHDPIYQGARRDLAESGIPEPKFGLVTDAHGGVLFIDEIGDVDPLLQNKLLKV
;
A
#
# COMPACT_ATOMS: atom_id res chain seq x y z
N MET A 1 -67.69 -3.47 -54.52
CA MET A 1 -66.21 -3.52 -54.58
C MET A 1 -65.67 -2.09 -54.47
N SER A 2 -65.48 -1.58 -53.26
CA SER A 2 -64.85 -0.26 -53.02
C SER A 2 -64.56 0.04 -51.53
N GLY A 3 -64.52 -0.99 -50.66
CA GLY A 3 -64.26 -0.83 -49.22
C GLY A 3 -62.96 -1.45 -48.70
N GLY A 4 -62.23 -2.20 -49.53
CA GLY A 4 -61.02 -2.93 -49.12
C GLY A 4 -59.70 -2.16 -49.32
N CYS A 5 -59.61 -1.29 -50.35
CA CYS A 5 -58.34 -0.64 -50.71
C CYS A 5 -57.92 0.52 -49.78
N ASN A 6 -58.86 1.19 -49.10
CA ASN A 6 -58.53 2.35 -48.25
C ASN A 6 -57.95 1.94 -46.89
N ASN A 7 -58.36 0.80 -46.34
CA ASN A 7 -57.90 0.33 -45.02
C ASN A 7 -56.45 -0.17 -45.04
N GLU A 8 -55.99 -0.78 -46.14
CA GLU A 8 -54.60 -1.24 -46.28
C GLU A 8 -53.62 -0.07 -46.45
N GLN A 9 -54.01 0.98 -47.19
CA GLN A 9 -53.20 2.19 -47.38
C GLN A 9 -53.12 3.05 -46.10
N GLU A 10 -54.20 3.14 -45.33
CA GLU A 10 -54.17 3.79 -44.01
C GLU A 10 -53.32 3.02 -42.98
N ALA A 11 -53.41 1.69 -42.95
CA ALA A 11 -52.60 0.86 -42.07
C ALA A 11 -51.09 0.95 -42.39
N GLN A 12 -50.73 0.96 -43.68
CA GLN A 12 -49.33 1.15 -44.12
C GLN A 12 -48.79 2.53 -43.77
N ASN A 13 -49.60 3.60 -43.92
CA ASN A 13 -49.20 4.96 -43.55
C ASN A 13 -49.01 5.13 -42.03
N ILE A 14 -49.84 4.48 -41.21
CA ILE A 14 -49.73 4.50 -39.75
C ILE A 14 -48.45 3.76 -39.31
N ALA A 15 -48.18 2.58 -39.87
CA ALA A 15 -46.98 1.81 -39.58
C ALA A 15 -45.70 2.58 -39.97
N HIS A 16 -45.67 3.20 -41.15
CA HIS A 16 -44.52 3.98 -41.61
C HIS A 16 -44.25 5.22 -40.74
N LYS A 17 -45.32 5.91 -40.30
CA LYS A 17 -45.23 7.05 -39.38
C LYS A 17 -44.74 6.63 -37.98
N GLN A 18 -45.08 5.43 -37.54
CA GLN A 18 -44.65 4.87 -36.26
C GLN A 18 -43.18 4.43 -36.28
N ILE A 19 -42.72 3.85 -37.39
CA ILE A 19 -41.30 3.52 -37.62
C ILE A 19 -40.44 4.78 -37.60
N LYS A 20 -40.81 5.81 -38.39
CA LYS A 20 -40.08 7.08 -38.45
C LYS A 20 -40.02 7.80 -37.09
N ARG A 21 -41.09 7.69 -36.29
CA ARG A 21 -41.13 8.25 -34.94
C ARG A 21 -40.19 7.54 -33.97
N ASN A 22 -40.07 6.22 -34.08
CA ASN A 22 -39.16 5.42 -33.24
C ASN A 22 -37.70 5.68 -33.60
N GLU A 23 -37.40 5.84 -34.89
CA GLU A 23 -36.06 6.20 -35.37
C GLU A 23 -35.60 7.56 -34.82
N ILE A 24 -36.45 8.59 -34.92
CA ILE A 24 -36.18 9.92 -34.36
C ILE A 24 -35.94 9.83 -32.84
N LYS A 25 -36.76 9.05 -32.12
CA LYS A 25 -36.59 8.87 -30.68
C LYS A 25 -35.24 8.22 -30.35
N SER A 26 -34.85 7.21 -31.12
CA SER A 26 -33.55 6.53 -30.96
C SER A 26 -32.39 7.48 -31.17
N ARG A 27 -32.42 8.29 -32.23
CA ARG A 27 -31.40 9.32 -32.51
C ARG A 27 -31.28 10.34 -31.36
N ILE A 28 -32.42 10.88 -30.90
CA ILE A 28 -32.46 11.81 -29.75
C ILE A 28 -31.82 11.19 -28.50
N THR A 29 -32.14 9.93 -28.19
CA THR A 29 -31.56 9.23 -27.03
C THR A 29 -30.04 9.08 -27.17
N ALA A 30 -29.54 8.72 -28.36
CA ALA A 30 -28.11 8.62 -28.61
C ALA A 30 -27.38 9.96 -28.42
N LEU A 31 -27.93 11.07 -28.93
CA LEU A 31 -27.33 12.40 -28.76
C LEU A 31 -27.28 12.85 -27.30
N TYR A 32 -28.32 12.54 -26.51
CA TYR A 32 -28.30 12.80 -25.07
C TYR A 32 -27.25 11.96 -24.34
N GLN A 33 -27.02 10.71 -24.75
CA GLN A 33 -26.01 9.85 -24.16
C GLN A 33 -24.60 10.42 -24.43
N VAL A 34 -24.31 10.79 -25.68
CA VAL A 34 -23.03 11.39 -26.08
C VAL A 34 -22.77 12.69 -25.30
N LEU A 35 -23.78 13.55 -25.16
CA LEU A 35 -23.68 14.75 -24.33
C LEU A 35 -23.38 14.43 -22.85
N GLY A 36 -23.99 13.36 -22.32
CA GLY A 36 -23.73 12.88 -20.97
C GLY A 36 -22.29 12.40 -20.77
N GLU A 37 -21.73 11.71 -21.75
CA GLU A 37 -20.34 11.24 -21.74
C GLU A 37 -19.34 12.39 -21.79
N ILE A 38 -19.58 13.43 -22.60
CA ILE A 38 -18.69 14.60 -22.73
C ILE A 38 -18.69 15.46 -21.46
N TYR A 39 -19.88 15.85 -20.98
CA TYR A 39 -19.97 16.83 -19.89
C TYR A 39 -19.99 16.20 -18.51
N GLY A 40 -20.35 14.91 -18.39
CA GLY A 40 -20.68 14.28 -17.11
C GLY A 40 -22.04 14.73 -16.57
N SER A 41 -22.63 13.90 -15.72
CA SER A 41 -24.00 14.08 -15.19
C SER A 41 -24.19 15.42 -14.46
N GLU A 42 -23.23 15.84 -13.63
CA GLU A 42 -23.33 17.06 -12.83
C GLU A 42 -23.26 18.34 -13.67
N LYS A 43 -22.27 18.47 -14.56
CA LYS A 43 -22.12 19.67 -15.41
C LYS A 43 -23.26 19.77 -16.42
N LEU A 44 -23.76 18.64 -16.93
CA LEU A 44 -24.92 18.61 -17.81
C LEU A 44 -26.19 19.14 -17.11
N VAL A 45 -26.44 18.71 -15.87
CA VAL A 45 -27.58 19.21 -15.07
C VAL A 45 -27.45 20.70 -14.79
N LEU A 46 -26.25 21.18 -14.45
CA LEU A 46 -25.99 22.60 -14.21
C LEU A 46 -26.26 23.44 -15.47
N ARG A 47 -25.81 22.96 -16.63
CA ARG A 47 -26.03 23.60 -17.94
C ARG A 47 -27.51 23.59 -18.32
N ALA A 48 -28.20 22.46 -18.11
CA ALA A 48 -29.63 22.33 -18.36
C ALA A 48 -30.48 23.24 -17.46
N SER A 49 -30.06 23.44 -16.21
CA SER A 49 -30.68 24.39 -15.28
C SER A 49 -30.51 25.83 -15.75
N LYS A 50 -29.27 26.23 -16.10
CA LYS A 50 -28.95 27.58 -16.60
C LYS A 50 -29.71 27.94 -17.88
N LEU A 51 -29.93 26.96 -18.76
CA LEU A 51 -30.66 27.15 -20.02
C LEU A 51 -32.18 26.96 -19.88
N GLY A 52 -32.67 26.60 -18.69
CA GLY A 52 -34.09 26.44 -18.41
C GLY A 52 -34.75 25.28 -19.18
N VAL A 53 -33.98 24.21 -19.49
CA VAL A 53 -34.44 23.10 -20.35
C VAL A 53 -34.81 21.81 -19.59
N LEU A 54 -34.68 21.79 -18.26
CA LEU A 54 -34.91 20.60 -17.43
C LEU A 54 -36.30 19.95 -17.65
N LYS A 55 -37.33 20.76 -17.91
CA LYS A 55 -38.70 20.27 -18.16
C LYS A 55 -38.83 19.66 -19.55
N GLN A 56 -38.16 20.26 -20.54
CA GLN A 56 -38.19 19.86 -21.94
C GLN A 56 -37.40 18.57 -22.19
N ILE A 57 -36.30 18.34 -21.46
CA ILE A 57 -35.54 17.08 -21.50
C ILE A 57 -36.41 15.89 -21.09
N ARG A 58 -37.25 16.07 -20.05
CA ARG A 58 -38.14 15.02 -19.50
C ARG A 58 -39.50 14.93 -20.20
N SER A 59 -39.72 15.72 -21.26
CA SER A 59 -41.00 15.74 -21.96
C SER A 59 -41.18 14.52 -22.85
N ASN A 60 -42.43 14.06 -23.00
CA ASN A 60 -42.80 12.97 -23.92
C ASN A 60 -43.00 13.45 -25.38
N ARG A 61 -42.81 14.76 -25.64
CA ARG A 61 -42.95 15.36 -26.98
C ARG A 61 -41.58 15.51 -27.62
N LEU A 62 -41.37 14.81 -28.74
CA LEU A 62 -40.09 14.80 -29.46
C LEU A 62 -39.61 16.21 -29.83
N GLY A 63 -40.51 17.11 -30.24
CA GLY A 63 -40.13 18.51 -30.54
C GLY A 63 -39.61 19.28 -29.33
N GLU A 64 -40.13 19.03 -28.11
CA GLU A 64 -39.61 19.66 -26.90
C GLU A 64 -38.23 19.07 -26.51
N GLN A 65 -38.03 17.78 -26.73
CA GLN A 65 -36.73 17.12 -26.49
C GLN A 65 -35.65 17.59 -27.46
N VAL A 66 -36.00 17.80 -28.74
CA VAL A 66 -35.09 18.34 -29.77
C VAL A 66 -34.75 19.80 -29.46
N LEU A 67 -35.72 20.62 -29.07
CA LEU A 67 -35.47 21.99 -28.64
C LEU A 67 -34.50 22.05 -27.45
N ALA A 68 -34.64 21.13 -26.49
CA ALA A 68 -33.70 21.03 -25.38
C ALA A 68 -32.29 20.61 -25.84
N LEU A 69 -32.17 19.67 -26.78
CA LEU A 69 -30.88 19.30 -27.38
C LEU A 69 -30.24 20.50 -28.09
N GLN A 70 -30.98 21.22 -28.93
CA GLN A 70 -30.47 22.41 -29.63
C GLN A 70 -29.92 23.46 -28.66
N LYS A 71 -30.64 23.71 -27.57
CA LYS A 71 -30.17 24.63 -26.52
C LYS A 71 -28.91 24.13 -25.82
N LEU A 72 -28.82 22.84 -25.54
CA LEU A 72 -27.67 22.25 -24.84
C LEU A 72 -26.41 22.27 -25.71
N VAL A 73 -26.53 21.86 -26.97
CA VAL A 73 -25.43 21.82 -27.95
C VAL A 73 -24.98 23.24 -28.29
N ASN A 74 -25.91 24.11 -28.71
CA ASN A 74 -25.57 25.43 -29.25
C ASN A 74 -25.39 26.49 -28.15
N GLY A 75 -25.83 26.21 -26.93
CA GLY A 75 -25.71 27.12 -25.79
C GLY A 75 -26.60 28.37 -25.87
N ASP A 76 -27.54 28.44 -26.82
CA ASP A 76 -28.39 29.59 -27.06
C ASP A 76 -29.74 29.47 -26.31
N PRO A 77 -30.00 30.30 -25.28
CA PRO A 77 -31.25 30.26 -24.53
C PRO A 77 -32.46 30.83 -25.29
N THR A 78 -32.25 31.58 -26.38
CA THR A 78 -33.28 32.37 -27.09
C THR A 78 -34.21 31.52 -27.96
N LEU A 79 -33.87 30.25 -28.21
CA LEU A 79 -34.69 29.32 -28.98
C LEU A 79 -36.02 29.02 -28.24
N GLY A 80 -37.14 29.58 -28.71
CA GLY A 80 -38.42 29.52 -27.97
C GLY A 80 -39.44 28.51 -28.49
N LYS A 81 -39.33 28.10 -29.77
CA LYS A 81 -40.40 27.35 -30.45
C LYS A 81 -39.99 25.90 -30.70
N PRO A 82 -40.76 24.90 -30.23
CA PRO A 82 -40.52 23.51 -30.57
C PRO A 82 -40.66 23.27 -32.08
N PRO A 83 -39.69 22.62 -32.74
CA PRO A 83 -39.75 22.34 -34.17
C PRO A 83 -40.88 21.38 -34.53
N ARG A 84 -41.37 21.48 -35.77
CA ARG A 84 -42.42 20.57 -36.28
C ARG A 84 -41.80 19.22 -36.62
N MET A 85 -42.61 18.15 -36.59
CA MET A 85 -42.15 16.78 -36.88
C MET A 85 -41.48 16.61 -38.26
N ALA A 86 -41.76 17.48 -39.22
CA ALA A 86 -41.13 17.46 -40.55
C ALA A 86 -39.72 18.09 -40.57
N GLU A 87 -39.44 19.02 -39.65
CA GLU A 87 -38.18 19.76 -39.53
C GLU A 87 -37.16 19.03 -38.63
N ILE A 88 -37.65 18.16 -37.73
CA ILE A 88 -36.82 17.42 -36.77
C ILE A 88 -35.66 16.65 -37.42
N PRO A 89 -35.85 15.88 -38.52
CA PRO A 89 -34.75 15.11 -39.09
C PRO A 89 -33.56 15.97 -39.51
N GLN A 90 -33.82 17.08 -40.20
CA GLN A 90 -32.77 18.01 -40.64
C GLN A 90 -32.06 18.66 -39.45
N ILE A 91 -32.81 19.04 -38.41
CA ILE A 91 -32.22 19.59 -37.18
C ILE A 91 -31.33 18.56 -36.47
N LEU A 92 -31.71 17.28 -36.47
CA LEU A 92 -30.90 16.23 -35.86
C LEU A 92 -29.60 15.99 -36.64
N ASP A 93 -29.63 16.09 -37.97
CA ASP A 93 -28.42 16.00 -38.80
C ASP A 93 -27.46 17.16 -38.47
N GLU A 94 -27.97 18.39 -38.37
CA GLU A 94 -27.17 19.56 -37.96
C GLU A 94 -26.58 19.40 -36.54
N LEU A 95 -27.36 18.89 -35.59
CA LEU A 95 -26.89 18.65 -34.22
C LEU A 95 -25.86 17.52 -34.13
N GLU A 96 -25.94 16.52 -35.00
CA GLU A 96 -24.95 15.44 -35.09
C GLU A 96 -23.59 15.98 -35.57
N ASP A 97 -23.59 16.88 -36.55
CA ASP A 97 -22.37 17.55 -37.02
C ASP A 97 -21.77 18.43 -35.92
N ASP A 98 -22.59 19.25 -35.25
CA ASP A 98 -22.15 20.11 -34.15
C ASP A 98 -21.58 19.30 -32.98
N LEU A 99 -22.25 18.20 -32.61
CA LEU A 99 -21.77 17.30 -31.55
C LEU A 99 -20.47 16.61 -31.94
N SER A 100 -20.32 16.21 -33.20
CA SER A 100 -19.09 15.59 -33.69
C SER A 100 -17.88 16.52 -33.53
N GLN A 101 -18.07 17.81 -33.82
CA GLN A 101 -17.03 18.83 -33.62
C GLN A 101 -16.69 19.02 -32.13
N ILE A 102 -17.69 19.02 -31.25
CA ILE A 102 -17.49 19.13 -29.80
C ILE A 102 -16.73 17.92 -29.25
N VAL A 103 -17.09 16.69 -29.67
CA VAL A 103 -16.40 15.45 -29.27
C VAL A 103 -14.94 15.49 -29.72
N ALA A 104 -14.68 15.83 -30.98
CA ALA A 104 -13.33 15.88 -31.52
C ALA A 104 -12.44 16.85 -30.73
N ARG A 105 -12.99 18.02 -30.37
CA ARG A 105 -12.30 19.00 -29.55
C ARG A 105 -12.04 18.50 -28.12
N HIS A 106 -13.04 17.90 -27.49
CA HIS A 106 -12.92 17.38 -26.12
C HIS A 106 -11.83 16.30 -26.01
N LEU A 107 -11.75 15.39 -26.99
CA LEU A 107 -10.73 14.33 -27.01
C LEU A 107 -9.30 14.89 -27.09
N VAL A 108 -9.10 15.97 -27.86
CA VAL A 108 -7.80 16.65 -27.95
C VAL A 108 -7.46 17.38 -26.66
N GLU A 109 -8.45 18.06 -26.06
CA GLU A 109 -8.28 18.72 -24.75
C GLU A 109 -7.92 17.70 -23.66
N GLU A 110 -8.59 16.55 -23.63
CA GLU A 110 -8.34 15.48 -22.66
C GLU A 110 -6.95 14.83 -22.84
N ASP A 111 -6.52 14.54 -24.07
CA ASP A 111 -5.17 14.00 -24.34
C ASP A 111 -4.08 15.01 -23.95
N LEU A 112 -4.31 16.30 -24.21
CA LEU A 112 -3.39 17.36 -23.80
C LEU A 112 -3.32 17.49 -22.28
N GLU A 113 -4.45 17.50 -21.58
CA GLU A 113 -4.50 17.55 -20.11
C GLU A 113 -3.75 16.36 -19.49
N ARG A 114 -3.96 15.14 -20.01
CA ARG A 114 -3.24 13.94 -19.57
C ARG A 114 -1.73 14.10 -19.74
N LYS A 115 -1.26 14.52 -20.92
CA LYS A 115 0.18 14.72 -21.20
C LYS A 115 0.80 15.81 -20.31
N ILE A 116 0.05 16.88 -20.03
CA ILE A 116 0.50 17.95 -19.13
C ILE A 116 0.62 17.42 -17.70
N ALA A 117 -0.36 16.64 -17.23
CA ALA A 117 -0.34 16.04 -15.90
C ALA A 117 0.84 15.09 -15.72
N GLU A 118 1.09 14.21 -16.69
CA GLU A 118 2.24 13.30 -16.71
C GLU A 118 3.57 14.08 -16.64
N LYS A 119 3.75 15.08 -17.50
CA LYS A 119 4.97 15.91 -17.49
C LYS A 119 5.14 16.71 -16.20
N LEU A 120 4.05 17.20 -15.61
CA LEU A 120 4.10 17.94 -14.36
C LEU A 120 4.56 17.03 -13.21
N GLN A 121 4.03 15.80 -13.17
CA GLN A 121 4.40 14.80 -12.18
C GLN A 121 5.88 14.41 -12.31
N GLU A 122 6.34 14.13 -13.53
CA GLU A 122 7.76 13.81 -13.79
C GLU A 122 8.69 14.95 -13.35
N ARG A 123 8.33 16.21 -13.67
CA ARG A 123 9.10 17.38 -13.23
C ARG A 123 9.10 17.57 -11.72
N GLN A 124 7.98 17.29 -11.06
CA GLN A 124 7.88 17.41 -9.60
C GLN A 124 8.76 16.36 -8.91
N GLU A 125 8.79 15.13 -9.43
CA GLU A 125 9.66 14.07 -8.92
C GLU A 125 11.14 14.42 -9.09
N GLN A 126 11.54 14.85 -10.29
CA GLN A 126 12.91 15.30 -10.56
C GLN A 126 13.31 16.47 -9.63
N TYR A 127 12.43 17.45 -9.45
CA TYR A 127 12.69 18.58 -8.57
C TYR A 127 12.86 18.16 -7.10
N LEU A 128 12.07 17.20 -6.62
CA LEU A 128 12.23 16.66 -5.27
C LEU A 128 13.54 15.92 -5.09
N ASP A 129 13.96 15.14 -6.08
CA ASP A 129 15.23 14.42 -6.02
C ASP A 129 16.43 15.38 -6.08
N ASP A 130 16.37 16.41 -6.92
CA ASP A 130 17.37 17.47 -6.96
C ASP A 130 17.45 18.21 -5.61
N MET A 131 16.30 18.53 -5.01
CA MET A 131 16.25 19.09 -3.66
C MET A 131 16.87 18.16 -2.62
N LYS A 132 16.60 16.85 -2.66
CA LYS A 132 17.22 15.88 -1.74
C LYS A 132 18.73 15.88 -1.91
N VAL A 133 19.22 15.80 -3.16
CA VAL A 133 20.66 15.81 -3.46
C VAL A 133 21.31 17.12 -3.01
N GLN A 134 20.64 18.26 -3.20
CA GLN A 134 21.13 19.55 -2.76
C GLN A 134 21.18 19.65 -1.23
N VAL A 135 20.15 19.20 -0.52
CA VAL A 135 20.13 19.14 0.95
C VAL A 135 21.22 18.20 1.49
N LEU A 136 21.45 17.06 0.83
CA LEU A 136 22.53 16.13 1.19
C LEU A 136 23.92 16.75 0.95
N LYS A 137 24.10 17.50 -0.14
CA LYS A 137 25.35 18.23 -0.43
C LYS A 137 25.59 19.38 0.53
N GLU A 138 24.55 20.12 0.91
CA GLU A 138 24.63 21.24 1.87
C GLU A 138 24.84 20.77 3.31
N LYS A 139 24.32 19.60 3.70
CA LYS A 139 24.48 19.05 5.05
C LYS A 139 25.82 18.35 5.32
N GLY A 140 26.71 18.20 4.34
CA GLY A 140 28.00 17.53 4.55
C GLY A 140 27.84 16.09 5.03
N THR A 141 28.88 15.53 5.66
CA THR A 141 28.98 14.13 6.11
C THR A 141 27.68 13.58 6.76
N PRO A 142 27.44 12.25 6.72
CA PRO A 142 26.25 11.61 7.32
C PRO A 142 26.02 11.94 8.81
N GLU A 143 27.05 12.46 9.47
CA GLU A 143 27.02 12.90 10.85
C GLU A 143 26.79 14.41 10.94
N ASN A 144 25.57 14.79 11.32
CA ASN A 144 25.25 16.15 11.75
C ASN A 144 25.50 16.28 13.27
N ALA A 145 25.61 17.51 13.80
CA ALA A 145 25.78 17.77 15.23
C ALA A 145 24.71 17.08 16.10
N ALA A 146 23.49 16.91 15.57
CA ALA A 146 22.43 16.16 16.22
C ALA A 146 22.72 14.64 16.29
N THR A 147 23.27 14.06 15.21
CA THR A 147 23.67 12.65 15.13
C THR A 147 24.82 12.35 16.08
N LEU A 148 25.84 13.21 16.10
CA LEU A 148 26.98 13.13 17.03
C LEU A 148 26.54 13.26 18.48
N LYS A 149 25.59 14.16 18.79
CA LYS A 149 25.03 14.29 20.14
C LYS A 149 24.27 13.03 20.56
N LYS A 150 23.49 12.43 19.65
CA LYS A 150 22.82 11.14 19.91
C LYS A 150 23.84 10.01 20.11
N LEU A 151 24.87 9.94 19.28
CA LEU A 151 25.96 8.98 19.40
C LEU A 151 26.64 9.10 20.77
N ALA A 152 27.00 10.31 21.19
CA ALA A 152 27.60 10.56 22.50
C ALA A 152 26.68 10.17 23.66
N VAL A 153 25.36 10.40 23.53
CA VAL A 153 24.37 9.92 24.52
C VAL A 153 24.32 8.39 24.54
N PHE A 154 24.33 7.72 23.39
CA PHE A 154 24.35 6.25 23.31
C PHE A 154 25.64 5.65 23.86
N GLU A 155 26.79 6.23 23.56
CA GLU A 155 28.08 5.81 24.13
C GLU A 155 28.07 5.96 25.66
N LYS A 156 27.54 7.08 26.18
CA LYS A 156 27.39 7.28 27.62
C LYS A 156 26.44 6.27 28.26
N LEU A 157 25.33 5.94 27.59
CA LEU A 157 24.39 4.91 28.07
C LEU A 157 25.00 3.49 28.01
N LYS A 158 25.84 3.20 27.02
CA LYS A 158 26.60 1.94 26.95
C LYS A 158 27.63 1.82 28.08
N GLN A 159 28.19 2.95 28.54
CA GLN A 159 29.12 2.97 29.68
C GLN A 159 28.42 2.81 31.02
N THR A 160 27.13 3.14 31.13
CA THR A 160 26.33 2.86 32.32
C THR A 160 25.87 1.42 32.34
N SER A 161 26.73 0.52 32.82
CA SER A 161 26.31 -0.81 33.28
C SER A 161 25.70 -0.68 34.67
N LEU A 162 24.48 -1.19 34.88
CA LEU A 162 23.97 -1.44 36.22
C LEU A 162 24.91 -2.44 36.92
N ASN A 163 25.03 -2.34 38.24
CA ASN A 163 25.70 -3.37 39.03
C ASN A 163 25.10 -4.72 38.66
N THR A 164 25.94 -5.59 38.10
CA THR A 164 25.59 -6.97 37.74
C THR A 164 24.88 -7.61 38.92
N SER A 165 23.71 -8.20 38.68
CA SER A 165 22.96 -8.87 39.76
C SER A 165 23.86 -9.91 40.44
N VAL A 166 23.75 -10.08 41.76
CA VAL A 166 24.55 -11.09 42.50
C VAL A 166 24.39 -12.46 41.85
N SER A 167 23.19 -12.76 41.35
CA SER A 167 22.87 -13.98 40.59
C SER A 167 23.70 -14.15 39.32
N GLU A 168 24.07 -13.07 38.64
CA GLU A 168 24.89 -13.09 37.42
C GLU A 168 26.39 -13.13 37.72
N ILE A 169 26.83 -12.51 38.82
CA ILE A 169 28.20 -12.67 39.35
C ILE A 169 28.47 -14.13 39.74
N LEU A 170 27.48 -14.79 40.34
CA LEU A 170 27.56 -16.20 40.77
C LEU A 170 27.31 -17.21 39.64
N ARG A 171 27.03 -16.77 38.40
CA ARG A 171 26.87 -17.71 37.29
C ARG A 171 28.20 -18.38 36.96
N PRO A 172 28.20 -19.71 36.73
CA PRO A 172 29.37 -20.45 36.29
C PRO A 172 30.08 -19.77 35.10
N GLN A 173 31.40 -19.58 35.19
CA GLN A 173 32.23 -18.98 34.13
C GLN A 173 33.06 -19.99 33.36
N SER A 174 33.32 -21.15 33.96
CA SER A 174 34.12 -22.22 33.39
C SER A 174 33.40 -23.56 33.39
N VAL A 175 33.87 -24.46 32.53
CA VAL A 175 33.40 -25.84 32.40
C VAL A 175 33.44 -26.57 33.75
N THR A 176 34.48 -26.31 34.55
CA THR A 176 34.72 -26.92 35.87
C THR A 176 33.74 -26.48 36.95
N GLU A 177 33.05 -25.35 36.77
CA GLU A 177 32.04 -24.86 37.70
C GLU A 177 30.66 -25.54 37.51
N ILE A 178 30.45 -26.26 36.41
CA ILE A 178 29.24 -27.04 36.19
C ILE A 178 29.44 -28.44 36.79
N ILE A 179 28.85 -28.67 37.96
CA ILE A 179 29.00 -29.92 38.71
C ILE A 179 27.99 -30.98 38.25
N GLY A 180 28.48 -32.19 37.97
CA GLY A 180 27.65 -33.38 37.73
C GLY A 180 26.98 -33.47 36.36
N GLN A 181 27.32 -32.57 35.42
CA GLN A 181 26.76 -32.54 34.06
C GLN A 181 27.82 -32.74 32.97
N ASP A 182 28.96 -33.38 33.29
CA ASP A 182 30.10 -33.55 32.37
C ASP A 182 29.72 -34.15 31.01
N ARG A 183 28.86 -35.18 31.02
CA ARG A 183 28.41 -35.84 29.79
C ARG A 183 27.54 -34.92 28.94
N ALA A 184 26.64 -34.16 29.57
CA ALA A 184 25.76 -33.22 28.87
C ALA A 184 26.57 -32.07 28.26
N LEU A 185 27.52 -31.53 29.03
CA LEU A 185 28.39 -30.44 28.58
C LEU A 185 29.30 -30.87 27.44
N LYS A 186 29.95 -32.04 27.52
CA LYS A 186 30.74 -32.60 26.40
C LYS A 186 29.90 -32.80 25.14
N SER A 187 28.67 -33.31 25.29
CA SER A 187 27.73 -33.49 24.17
C SER A 187 27.35 -32.15 23.53
N LEU A 188 27.06 -31.13 24.35
CA LEU A 188 26.71 -29.79 23.91
C LEU A 188 27.87 -29.14 23.14
N ILE A 189 29.09 -29.19 23.69
CA ILE A 189 30.30 -28.66 23.04
C ILE A 189 30.54 -29.37 21.70
N ALA A 190 30.46 -30.71 21.67
CA ALA A 190 30.69 -31.47 20.44
C ALA A 190 29.68 -31.14 19.33
N LYS A 191 28.41 -30.91 19.70
CA LYS A 191 27.36 -30.52 18.75
C LYS A 191 27.53 -29.09 18.24
N LEU A 192 27.97 -28.17 19.09
CA LEU A 192 28.25 -26.78 18.71
C LEU A 192 29.52 -26.65 17.88
N ALA A 193 30.55 -27.47 18.14
CA ALA A 193 31.80 -27.48 17.38
C ALA A 193 31.70 -28.14 15.99
N ALA A 194 30.54 -28.71 15.64
CA ALA A 194 30.35 -29.30 14.32
C ALA A 194 30.40 -28.21 13.22
N PRO A 195 30.93 -28.50 12.01
CA PRO A 195 30.97 -27.53 10.91
C PRO A 195 29.61 -26.91 10.56
N TYR A 196 28.54 -27.68 10.80
CA TYR A 196 27.16 -27.24 10.69
C TYR A 196 26.45 -27.50 12.03
N PRO A 197 26.50 -26.54 12.97
CA PRO A 197 25.86 -26.70 14.28
C PRO A 197 24.35 -26.93 14.09
N GLN A 198 23.83 -28.02 14.64
CA GLN A 198 22.40 -28.32 14.63
C GLN A 198 21.69 -27.60 15.79
N HIS A 199 20.37 -27.39 15.68
CA HIS A 199 19.57 -26.92 16.81
C HIS A 199 19.60 -27.93 17.96
N ILE A 200 19.75 -27.42 19.19
CA ILE A 200 19.92 -28.25 20.39
C ILE A 200 18.79 -27.95 21.38
N LEU A 201 18.07 -29.00 21.79
CA LEU A 201 17.12 -28.91 22.89
C LEU A 201 17.80 -29.32 24.20
N LEU A 202 17.86 -28.39 25.16
CA LEU A 202 18.30 -28.67 26.53
C LEU A 202 17.08 -28.93 27.40
N TYR A 203 16.86 -30.20 27.75
CA TYR A 203 15.74 -30.61 28.62
C TYR A 203 16.24 -30.97 30.02
N GLY A 204 15.51 -30.49 31.03
CA GLY A 204 15.77 -30.80 32.44
C GLY A 204 14.98 -29.89 33.38
N PRO A 205 14.99 -30.14 34.69
CA PRO A 205 14.33 -29.29 35.69
C PRO A 205 14.76 -27.82 35.61
N PRO A 206 13.95 -26.86 36.11
CA PRO A 206 14.39 -25.48 36.26
C PRO A 206 15.57 -25.38 37.24
N GLY A 207 16.47 -24.42 37.03
CA GLY A 207 17.60 -24.19 37.92
C GLY A 207 18.79 -25.14 37.80
N VAL A 208 18.78 -26.12 36.89
CA VAL A 208 19.92 -27.06 36.66
C VAL A 208 21.08 -26.45 35.87
N GLY A 209 21.03 -25.15 35.54
CA GLY A 209 22.09 -24.45 34.83
C GLY A 209 22.10 -24.60 33.31
N LYS A 210 20.93 -24.86 32.67
CA LYS A 210 20.81 -24.98 31.21
C LYS A 210 21.38 -23.76 30.46
N THR A 211 20.99 -22.56 30.88
CA THR A 211 21.44 -21.28 30.33
C THR A 211 22.95 -21.09 30.51
N SER A 212 23.46 -21.39 31.71
CA SER A 212 24.90 -21.31 32.01
C SER A 212 25.72 -22.32 31.18
N ALA A 213 25.20 -23.52 30.97
CA ALA A 213 25.83 -24.55 30.16
C ALA A 213 25.92 -24.14 28.67
N ALA A 214 24.86 -23.56 28.11
CA ALA A 214 24.86 -23.02 26.75
C ALA A 214 25.94 -21.93 26.57
N ARG A 215 26.03 -21.00 27.53
CA ARG A 215 27.01 -19.92 27.53
C ARG A 215 28.44 -20.41 27.59
N ILE A 216 28.73 -21.31 28.54
CA ILE A 216 30.07 -21.87 28.70
C ILE A 216 30.47 -22.70 27.48
N ALA A 217 29.53 -23.49 26.93
CA ALA A 217 29.82 -24.30 25.76
C ALA A 217 30.17 -23.44 24.53
N LEU A 218 29.38 -22.39 24.23
CA LEU A 218 29.72 -21.48 23.12
C LEU A 218 31.08 -20.80 23.34
N ARG A 219 31.35 -20.30 24.55
CA ARG A 219 32.66 -19.69 24.88
C ARG A 219 33.82 -20.66 24.64
N GLN A 220 33.65 -21.92 25.00
CA GLN A 220 34.67 -22.94 24.79
C GLN A 220 34.86 -23.28 23.31
N VAL A 221 33.77 -23.38 22.53
CA VAL A 221 33.83 -23.66 21.09
C VAL A 221 34.51 -22.51 20.34
N LYS A 222 34.21 -21.26 20.68
CA LYS A 222 34.85 -20.07 20.08
C LYS A 222 36.38 -20.11 20.19
N GLY A 223 36.92 -20.66 21.27
CA GLY A 223 38.36 -20.81 21.48
C GLY A 223 39.02 -22.00 20.76
N MET A 224 38.28 -22.79 19.98
CA MET A 224 38.80 -23.94 19.25
C MET A 224 39.37 -23.53 17.89
N LEU A 225 40.39 -24.25 17.42
CA LEU A 225 41.09 -23.95 16.16
C LEU A 225 40.17 -24.04 14.92
N GLU A 226 39.21 -24.98 14.94
CA GLU A 226 38.24 -25.21 13.85
C GLU A 226 36.81 -24.84 14.31
N SER A 227 36.65 -23.71 15.00
CA SER A 227 35.34 -23.22 15.43
C SER A 227 34.48 -22.77 14.23
N PRO A 228 33.19 -23.15 14.16
CA PRO A 228 32.24 -22.56 13.21
C PRO A 228 31.80 -21.13 13.62
N PHE A 229 32.14 -20.69 14.82
CA PHE A 229 31.81 -19.36 15.36
C PHE A 229 33.05 -18.46 15.40
N THR A 230 32.87 -17.18 15.08
CA THR A 230 33.89 -16.13 15.22
C THR A 230 34.09 -15.72 16.68
N ASP A 231 35.20 -15.04 16.98
CA ASP A 231 35.52 -14.53 18.32
C ASP A 231 34.49 -13.52 18.85
N ASP A 232 33.78 -12.83 17.97
CA ASP A 232 32.72 -11.87 18.27
C ASP A 232 31.31 -12.47 18.18
N ALA A 233 31.17 -13.76 17.86
CA ALA A 233 29.88 -14.44 17.72
C ALA A 233 28.97 -14.19 18.94
N PRO A 234 27.76 -13.63 18.75
CA PRO A 234 26.88 -13.23 19.84
C PRO A 234 26.21 -14.43 20.52
N LEU A 235 25.92 -14.29 21.81
CA LEU A 235 24.99 -15.16 22.54
C LEU A 235 23.80 -14.32 22.97
N ILE A 236 22.68 -14.50 22.28
CA ILE A 236 21.44 -13.79 22.61
C ILE A 236 20.59 -14.73 23.47
N GLU A 237 20.43 -14.38 24.75
CA GLU A 237 19.56 -15.10 25.69
C GLU A 237 18.20 -14.40 25.75
N VAL A 238 17.12 -15.14 25.54
CA VAL A 238 15.75 -14.65 25.69
C VAL A 238 14.90 -15.65 26.46
N ASP A 239 14.01 -15.13 27.32
CA ASP A 239 12.98 -15.91 27.97
C ASP A 239 11.76 -16.00 27.05
N GLY A 240 11.39 -17.23 26.65
CA GLY A 240 10.27 -17.51 25.78
C GLY A 240 8.94 -16.98 26.31
N THR A 241 8.78 -16.87 27.64
CA THR A 241 7.59 -16.26 28.26
C THR A 241 7.44 -14.78 27.96
N THR A 242 8.50 -14.10 27.51
CA THR A 242 8.49 -12.68 27.12
C THR A 242 8.21 -12.46 25.64
N LEU A 243 8.33 -13.51 24.83
CA LEU A 243 8.02 -13.48 23.41
C LEU A 243 6.50 -13.51 23.21
N ARG A 244 5.93 -12.33 22.95
CA ARG A 244 4.52 -12.18 22.60
C ARG A 244 4.39 -11.78 21.14
N TRP A 245 3.47 -12.44 20.45
CA TRP A 245 3.08 -12.03 19.10
C TRP A 245 2.09 -10.87 19.17
N ASP A 246 2.33 -9.81 18.40
CA ASP A 246 1.34 -8.76 18.18
C ASP A 246 0.47 -9.15 16.98
N PRO A 247 -0.86 -9.33 17.15
CA PRO A 247 -1.76 -9.68 16.05
C PRO A 247 -1.83 -8.65 14.93
N ARG A 248 -1.37 -7.43 15.18
CA ARG A 248 -1.30 -6.38 14.17
C ARG A 248 0.03 -6.37 13.41
N ASP A 249 0.93 -7.32 13.69
CA ASP A 249 2.30 -7.44 13.16
C ASP A 249 3.11 -6.12 13.28
N ILE A 250 2.73 -5.28 14.26
CA ILE A 250 3.38 -4.00 14.57
C ILE A 250 4.75 -4.25 15.20
N THR A 251 4.97 -5.41 15.81
CA THR A 251 6.31 -5.81 16.25
C THR A 251 6.42 -7.32 16.12
N ASN A 252 7.55 -7.77 15.58
CA ASN A 252 7.92 -9.16 15.61
C ASN A 252 9.29 -9.28 16.31
N PRO A 253 9.30 -9.53 17.62
CA PRO A 253 10.55 -9.54 18.39
C PRO A 253 11.53 -10.62 17.90
N LEU A 254 11.03 -11.68 17.25
CA LEU A 254 11.85 -12.78 16.77
C LEU A 254 12.53 -12.46 15.43
N LEU A 255 11.75 -12.10 14.41
CA LEU A 255 12.25 -11.89 13.04
C LEU A 255 12.59 -10.43 12.72
N GLY A 256 12.14 -9.49 13.54
CA GLY A 256 12.16 -8.08 13.24
C GLY A 256 10.94 -7.64 12.44
N SER A 257 10.74 -6.34 12.34
CA SER A 257 9.62 -5.75 11.63
C SER A 257 10.02 -4.46 10.93
N VAL A 258 9.47 -4.25 9.73
CA VAL A 258 9.67 -3.04 8.93
C VAL A 258 8.33 -2.32 8.90
N HIS A 259 8.29 -1.08 9.38
CA HIS A 259 7.05 -0.31 9.39
C HIS A 259 7.17 0.86 8.45
N ASP A 260 6.15 1.01 7.60
CA ASP A 260 5.98 2.22 6.81
C ASP A 260 5.62 3.39 7.76
N PRO A 261 6.31 4.53 7.67
CA PRO A 261 6.02 5.71 8.48
C PRO A 261 4.54 6.16 8.43
N ILE A 262 3.82 5.87 7.33
CA ILE A 262 2.41 6.24 7.17
C ILE A 262 1.47 5.52 8.15
N TYR A 263 1.85 4.36 8.69
CA TYR A 263 1.02 3.56 9.60
C TYR A 263 1.36 3.74 11.08
N GLN A 264 2.44 4.47 11.43
CA GLN A 264 2.86 4.64 12.82
C GLN A 264 2.16 5.77 13.58
N GLY A 265 1.27 6.55 12.95
CA GLY A 265 0.68 7.72 13.61
C GLY A 265 1.75 8.65 14.22
N ALA A 266 2.94 8.67 13.62
CA ALA A 266 4.11 9.27 14.21
C ALA A 266 3.99 10.79 14.25
N ARG A 267 4.27 11.33 15.43
CA ARG A 267 4.54 12.75 15.67
C ARG A 267 5.39 13.31 14.55
N ARG A 268 5.05 14.53 14.13
CA ARG A 268 5.62 15.33 13.03
C ARG A 268 7.16 15.38 12.95
N ASP A 269 7.88 14.94 13.97
CA ASP A 269 9.34 15.04 14.07
C ASP A 269 10.11 13.90 13.38
N LEU A 270 9.45 12.78 13.03
CA LEU A 270 10.07 11.63 12.33
C LEU A 270 9.70 11.53 10.84
N ALA A 271 8.86 12.45 10.34
CA ALA A 271 8.34 12.42 8.97
C ALA A 271 9.32 12.96 7.92
N GLU A 272 10.54 13.36 8.29
CA GLU A 272 11.48 13.97 7.34
C GLU A 272 12.17 12.97 6.39
N SER A 273 12.20 11.66 6.67
CA SER A 273 12.91 10.70 5.80
C SER A 273 12.01 9.85 4.89
N GLY A 274 10.75 9.59 5.25
CA GLY A 274 9.85 8.73 4.47
C GLY A 274 10.35 7.30 4.22
N ILE A 275 11.50 6.92 4.78
CA ILE A 275 12.12 5.61 4.61
C ILE A 275 11.67 4.73 5.79
N PRO A 276 11.08 3.55 5.53
CA PRO A 276 10.79 2.57 6.59
C PRO A 276 12.05 2.20 7.35
N GLU A 277 12.07 2.44 8.67
CA GLU A 277 13.19 1.98 9.51
C GLU A 277 12.97 0.51 9.90
N PRO A 278 13.87 -0.41 9.48
CA PRO A 278 13.78 -1.80 9.91
C PRO A 278 14.16 -1.92 11.39
N LYS A 279 13.30 -2.53 12.18
CA LYS A 279 13.63 -2.98 13.53
C LYS A 279 14.08 -4.43 13.44
N PHE A 280 15.33 -4.69 13.83
CA PHE A 280 15.85 -6.05 13.87
C PHE A 280 15.15 -6.89 14.95
N GLY A 281 15.11 -8.20 14.71
CA GLY A 281 14.65 -9.18 15.67
C GLY A 281 15.79 -10.02 16.22
N LEU A 282 15.50 -10.81 17.23
CA LEU A 282 16.47 -11.63 17.95
C LEU A 282 17.25 -12.60 17.06
N VAL A 283 16.66 -13.08 15.97
CA VAL A 283 17.35 -13.92 14.98
C VAL A 283 18.46 -13.14 14.28
N THR A 284 18.20 -11.87 13.95
CA THR A 284 19.20 -10.99 13.33
C THR A 284 20.28 -10.62 14.34
N ASP A 285 19.91 -10.33 15.58
CA ASP A 285 20.86 -10.03 16.66
C ASP A 285 21.77 -11.23 16.99
N ALA A 286 21.27 -12.45 16.80
CA ALA A 286 22.03 -13.69 17.01
C ALA A 286 22.79 -14.17 15.77
N HIS A 287 22.79 -13.40 14.67
CA HIS A 287 23.44 -13.80 13.42
C HIS A 287 24.93 -14.13 13.63
N GLY A 288 25.39 -15.23 13.06
CA GLY A 288 26.77 -15.73 13.24
C GLY A 288 27.07 -16.27 14.63
N GLY A 289 26.08 -16.34 15.53
CA GLY A 289 26.22 -16.81 16.90
C GLY A 289 25.12 -17.79 17.31
N VAL A 290 24.63 -17.66 18.55
CA VAL A 290 23.63 -18.56 19.13
C VAL A 290 22.48 -17.75 19.74
N LEU A 291 21.26 -18.09 19.34
CA LEU A 291 20.03 -17.67 20.00
C LEU A 291 19.60 -18.75 21.01
N PHE A 292 19.64 -18.44 22.30
CA PHE A 292 19.17 -19.30 23.37
C PHE A 292 17.78 -18.83 23.83
N ILE A 293 16.77 -19.69 23.69
CA ILE A 293 15.41 -19.43 24.13
C ILE A 293 15.11 -20.32 25.34
N ASP A 294 15.05 -19.70 26.52
CA ASP A 294 14.58 -20.38 27.73
C ASP A 294 13.06 -20.54 27.67
N GLU A 295 12.52 -21.55 28.34
CA GLU A 295 11.06 -21.82 28.36
C GLU A 295 10.40 -21.78 26.96
N ILE A 296 11.05 -22.38 25.96
CA ILE A 296 10.55 -22.46 24.56
C ILE A 296 9.12 -23.02 24.45
N GLY A 297 8.71 -23.84 25.42
CA GLY A 297 7.35 -24.39 25.50
C GLY A 297 6.26 -23.35 25.74
N ASP A 298 6.62 -22.20 26.34
CA ASP A 298 5.69 -21.11 26.65
C ASP A 298 5.62 -20.05 25.53
N VAL A 299 6.39 -20.21 24.46
CA VAL A 299 6.35 -19.33 23.29
C VAL A 299 5.04 -19.53 22.53
N ASP A 300 4.46 -18.44 22.04
CA ASP A 300 3.25 -18.49 21.21
C ASP A 300 3.42 -19.46 20.01
N PRO A 301 2.47 -20.38 19.75
CA PRO A 301 2.57 -21.35 18.66
C PRO A 301 2.84 -20.71 17.28
N LEU A 302 2.35 -19.50 17.04
CA LEU A 302 2.60 -18.80 15.79
C LEU A 302 4.06 -18.34 15.66
N LEU A 303 4.68 -17.91 16.76
CA LEU A 303 6.12 -17.61 16.81
C LEU A 303 6.97 -18.87 16.70
N GLN A 304 6.55 -19.98 17.31
CA GLN A 304 7.21 -21.28 17.15
C GLN A 304 7.22 -21.72 15.68
N ASN A 305 6.10 -21.55 14.97
CA ASN A 305 6.04 -21.82 13.52
C ASN A 305 6.96 -20.92 12.70
N LYS A 306 7.16 -19.67 13.13
CA LYS A 306 8.11 -18.76 12.48
C LYS A 306 9.56 -19.20 12.70
N LEU A 307 9.90 -19.73 13.88
CA LEU A 307 11.22 -20.32 14.16
C LEU A 307 11.56 -21.48 13.22
N LEU A 308 10.57 -22.29 12.81
CA LEU A 308 10.79 -23.41 11.89
C LEU A 308 11.14 -22.99 10.45
N LYS A 309 10.92 -21.71 10.11
CA LYS A 309 11.22 -21.17 8.77
C LYS A 309 12.58 -20.49 8.67
N VAL A 310 13.26 -20.35 9.81
CA VAL A 310 14.57 -19.71 9.96
C VAL A 310 15.61 -20.80 10.15
#